data_AF-A0A3E2BQT5-F1
#
_entry.id   AF-A0A3E2BQT5-F1
#
_cell.length_a   1.000
_cell.length_b   1.000
_cell.length_c   1.000
_cell.angle_alpha   90.00
_cell.angle_beta   90.00
_cell.angle_gamma   90.00
#
_symmetry.space_group_name_H-M   'P 1'
#
loop_
_entity.id
_entity.type
_entity.pdbx_description
1 polymer ?
#
loop_
_entity_poly.entity_id
_entity_poly.type
_entity_poly.pdbx_seq_one_letter_code
_entity_poly.pdbx_strand_id
1 'polypeptide(L)'
;MSKKLFAFLCLTAALLFLASCFSYQKHPKLHYYSGPNVPPEFINIVRATPSEIEFVLRVKFPEKKLYHLILDGDEPVAEGWYSTVRADGTSYTLVMKPKPGLSFQVGKTYRLCIGQQSPEYVQLESNNYQCMAEYVFVFEEK
;
A
#
# COMPACT_ATOMS: atom_id res chain seq x y z
N MET A 1 40.37 37.12 -30.02
CA MET A 1 39.32 36.68 -29.07
C MET A 1 39.93 36.67 -27.67
N SER A 2 39.43 37.51 -26.75
CA SER A 2 40.05 37.72 -25.44
C SER A 2 39.97 36.47 -24.57
N LYS A 3 41.06 36.10 -23.88
CA LYS A 3 41.12 34.97 -22.92
C LYS A 3 40.00 35.00 -21.87
N LYS A 4 39.45 36.19 -21.59
CA LYS A 4 38.33 36.41 -20.66
C LYS A 4 36.98 35.91 -21.21
N LEU A 5 36.78 35.94 -22.54
CA LEU A 5 35.54 35.51 -23.18
C LEU A 5 35.42 33.97 -23.21
N PHE A 6 36.56 33.28 -23.39
CA PHE A 6 36.61 31.82 -23.43
C PHE A 6 36.39 31.20 -22.04
N ALA A 7 36.93 31.83 -20.99
CA ALA A 7 36.71 31.42 -19.60
C ALA A 7 35.22 31.57 -19.19
N PHE A 8 34.55 32.62 -19.64
CA PHE A 8 33.13 32.86 -19.34
C PHE A 8 32.20 31.85 -20.03
N LEU A 9 32.55 31.43 -21.25
CA LEU A 9 31.80 30.43 -22.02
C LEU A 9 31.96 29.02 -21.42
N CYS A 10 33.15 28.67 -20.92
CA CYS A 10 33.37 27.40 -20.23
C CYS A 10 32.67 27.33 -18.87
N LEU A 11 32.63 28.44 -18.12
CA LEU A 11 31.98 28.48 -16.81
C LEU A 11 30.45 28.36 -16.91
N THR A 12 29.86 28.96 -17.95
CA THR A 12 28.41 28.86 -18.23
C THR A 12 28.01 27.48 -18.76
N ALA A 13 28.85 26.83 -19.57
CA ALA A 13 28.64 25.45 -19.99
C ALA A 13 28.71 24.45 -18.81
N ALA A 14 29.63 24.65 -17.86
CA ALA A 14 29.76 23.80 -16.68
C ALA A 14 28.56 23.94 -15.70
N LEU A 15 27.99 25.14 -15.58
CA LEU A 15 26.79 25.39 -14.75
C LEU A 15 25.51 24.79 -15.36
N LEU A 16 25.42 24.68 -16.68
CA LEU A 16 24.27 24.06 -17.37
C LEU A 16 24.30 22.53 -17.34
N PHE A 17 25.49 21.91 -17.21
CA PHE A 17 25.62 20.44 -17.08
C PHE A 17 25.26 19.91 -15.68
N LEU A 18 25.25 20.75 -14.64
CA LEU A 18 24.85 20.32 -13.29
C LEU A 18 23.33 20.27 -13.08
N ALA A 19 22.54 20.70 -14.07
CA ALA A 19 21.07 20.62 -14.04
C ALA A 19 20.51 19.31 -14.63
N SER A 20 21.37 18.38 -15.08
CA SER A 20 20.91 17.08 -15.59
C SER A 20 20.43 16.16 -14.46
N CYS A 21 19.11 16.16 -14.25
CA CYS A 21 18.28 15.06 -13.78
C CYS A 21 18.72 14.31 -12.51
N PHE A 22 18.65 14.96 -11.36
CA PHE A 22 18.23 14.24 -10.15
C PHE A 22 16.70 14.30 -10.07
N SER A 23 16.02 13.42 -10.81
CA SER A 23 14.62 13.10 -10.48
C SER A 23 14.66 12.21 -9.22
N TYR A 24 14.86 12.84 -8.06
CA TYR A 24 14.68 12.18 -6.79
C TYR A 24 13.18 11.93 -6.62
N GLN A 25 12.72 10.73 -7.02
CA GLN A 25 11.39 10.28 -6.63
C GLN A 25 11.42 10.10 -5.11
N LYS A 26 10.84 11.09 -4.42
CA LYS A 26 10.83 11.17 -2.95
C LYS A 26 10.31 9.89 -2.29
N HIS A 27 9.48 9.12 -3.02
CA HIS A 27 9.05 7.78 -2.67
C HIS A 27 8.90 6.95 -3.95
N PRO A 28 9.74 5.93 -4.19
CA PRO A 28 9.55 5.04 -5.34
C PRO A 28 8.21 4.31 -5.22
N LYS A 29 7.55 4.07 -6.36
CA LYS A 29 6.27 3.34 -6.40
C LYS A 29 6.51 1.89 -5.96
N LEU A 30 5.72 1.41 -5.00
CA LEU A 30 5.77 0.01 -4.54
C LEU A 30 5.08 -0.93 -5.52
N HIS A 31 5.61 -2.14 -5.59
CA HIS A 31 4.96 -3.32 -6.16
C HIS A 31 4.45 -4.21 -5.03
N TYR A 32 3.17 -4.59 -5.06
CA TYR A 32 2.53 -5.37 -4.01
C TYR A 32 2.39 -6.83 -4.43
N TYR A 33 3.30 -7.66 -3.91
CA TYR A 33 3.36 -9.09 -4.19
C TYR A 33 2.35 -9.87 -3.35
N SER A 34 1.62 -10.74 -4.02
CA SER A 34 0.64 -11.63 -3.39
C SER A 34 1.28 -12.48 -2.30
N GLY A 35 0.56 -12.63 -1.21
CA GLY A 35 0.85 -13.60 -0.17
C GLY A 35 0.14 -14.93 -0.43
N PRO A 36 0.30 -15.91 0.46
CA PRO A 36 -0.60 -17.05 0.53
C PRO A 36 -2.06 -16.61 0.52
N ASN A 37 -2.84 -17.13 -0.43
CA ASN A 37 -4.27 -16.85 -0.51
C ASN A 37 -4.99 -17.51 0.67
N VAL A 38 -5.72 -16.71 1.42
CA VAL A 38 -6.50 -17.17 2.56
C VAL A 38 -7.82 -17.74 2.07
N PRO A 39 -8.19 -18.96 2.47
CA PRO A 39 -9.47 -19.54 2.08
C PRO A 39 -10.67 -18.71 2.59
N PRO A 40 -11.76 -18.59 1.82
CA PRO A 40 -12.91 -17.74 2.17
C PRO A 40 -13.56 -18.04 3.52
N GLU A 41 -13.47 -19.28 4.04
CA GLU A 41 -14.00 -19.66 5.35
C GLU A 41 -13.31 -18.96 6.53
N PHE A 42 -12.11 -18.39 6.30
CA PHE A 42 -11.35 -17.66 7.31
C PHE A 42 -11.53 -16.13 7.24
N ILE A 43 -12.15 -15.59 6.18
CA ILE A 43 -12.37 -14.14 6.04
C ILE A 43 -13.79 -13.91 5.55
N ASN A 44 -14.62 -13.34 6.42
CA ASN A 44 -16.00 -13.01 6.10
C ASN A 44 -16.18 -11.49 6.02
N ILE A 45 -16.74 -10.99 4.92
CA ILE A 45 -17.19 -9.60 4.82
C ILE A 45 -18.58 -9.55 5.47
N VAL A 46 -18.70 -8.89 6.61
CA VAL A 46 -19.95 -8.84 7.38
C VAL A 46 -20.79 -7.60 7.06
N ARG A 47 -20.13 -6.51 6.66
CA ARG A 47 -20.76 -5.27 6.20
C ARG A 47 -19.90 -4.65 5.12
N ALA A 48 -20.51 -4.13 4.07
CA ALA A 48 -19.82 -3.48 2.98
C ALA A 48 -20.63 -2.32 2.42
N THR A 49 -20.05 -1.13 2.46
CA THR A 49 -20.59 0.10 1.89
C THR A 49 -19.50 0.82 1.12
N PRO A 50 -19.82 1.76 0.22
CA PRO A 50 -18.80 2.52 -0.51
C PRO A 50 -17.81 3.28 0.39
N SER A 51 -18.15 3.51 1.67
CA SER A 51 -17.33 4.26 2.63
C SER A 51 -16.64 3.38 3.68
N GLU A 52 -16.95 2.09 3.78
CA GLU A 52 -16.43 1.21 4.82
C GLU A 52 -16.68 -0.27 4.48
N ILE A 53 -15.69 -1.11 4.75
CA ILE A 53 -15.84 -2.57 4.73
C ILE A 53 -15.45 -3.10 6.11
N GLU A 54 -16.31 -3.95 6.67
CA GLU A 54 -16.06 -4.69 7.89
C GLU A 54 -15.84 -6.17 7.58
N PHE A 55 -14.71 -6.68 8.05
CA PHE A 55 -14.30 -8.07 7.94
C PHE A 55 -14.26 -8.72 9.31
N VAL A 56 -14.55 -10.01 9.35
CA VAL A 56 -14.26 -10.91 10.48
C VAL A 56 -13.22 -11.92 10.01
N LEU A 57 -12.04 -11.90 10.62
CA LEU A 57 -10.90 -12.73 10.24
C LEU A 57 -10.62 -13.79 11.30
N ARG A 58 -10.48 -15.05 10.87
CA ARG A 58 -10.13 -16.21 11.69
C ARG A 58 -8.70 -16.70 11.46
N VAL A 59 -7.93 -16.02 10.61
CA VAL A 59 -6.52 -16.31 10.35
C VAL A 59 -5.69 -16.08 11.61
N LYS A 60 -4.79 -17.01 11.93
CA LYS A 60 -3.95 -16.94 13.14
C LYS A 60 -2.59 -16.37 12.80
N PHE A 61 -2.31 -15.20 13.35
CA PHE A 61 -1.00 -14.56 13.27
C PHE A 61 -0.30 -14.62 14.63
N PRO A 62 1.03 -14.84 14.67
CA PRO A 62 1.81 -14.72 15.90
C PRO A 62 1.93 -13.26 16.36
N GLU A 63 1.92 -12.30 15.44
CA GLU A 63 1.93 -10.87 15.74
C GLU A 63 0.58 -10.42 16.30
N LYS A 64 0.60 -9.50 17.27
CA LYS A 64 -0.61 -8.91 17.89
C LYS A 64 -1.16 -7.69 17.13
N LYS A 65 -0.40 -7.19 16.17
CA LYS A 65 -0.71 -6.00 15.37
C LYS A 65 -0.06 -6.15 14.00
N LEU A 66 -0.84 -5.97 12.95
CA LEU A 66 -0.38 -6.07 11.56
C LEU A 66 -0.94 -4.91 10.73
N TYR A 67 -0.27 -4.62 9.64
CA TYR A 67 -0.70 -3.61 8.68
C TYR A 67 -1.63 -4.27 7.66
N HIS A 68 -2.81 -3.70 7.46
CA HIS A 68 -3.80 -4.20 6.50
C HIS A 68 -3.98 -3.17 5.40
N LEU A 69 -4.04 -3.63 4.15
CA LEU A 69 -4.31 -2.80 2.98
C LEU A 69 -5.43 -3.41 2.16
N ILE A 70 -6.30 -2.58 1.60
CA ILE A 70 -7.15 -2.96 0.48
C ILE A 70 -6.53 -2.36 -0.77
N LEU A 71 -6.20 -3.22 -1.72
CA LEU A 71 -5.53 -2.88 -2.95
C LEU A 71 -6.49 -2.97 -4.14
N ASP A 72 -6.42 -1.96 -5.00
CA ASP A 72 -6.98 -1.92 -6.34
C ASP A 72 -5.82 -2.02 -7.34
N GLY A 73 -5.57 -3.23 -7.86
CA GLY A 73 -4.28 -3.52 -8.50
C GLY A 73 -3.14 -3.29 -7.51
N ASP A 74 -2.19 -2.40 -7.83
CA ASP A 74 -1.07 -1.98 -6.96
C ASP A 74 -1.35 -0.67 -6.20
N GLU A 75 -2.59 -0.19 -6.20
CA GLU A 75 -2.97 1.06 -5.53
C GLU A 75 -3.65 0.78 -4.18
N PRO A 76 -3.04 1.15 -3.04
CA PRO A 76 -3.68 1.02 -1.74
C PRO A 76 -4.80 2.06 -1.59
N VAL A 77 -6.05 1.58 -1.63
CA VAL A 77 -7.26 2.42 -1.50
C VAL A 77 -7.74 2.55 -0.07
N ALA A 78 -7.37 1.62 0.81
CA ALA A 78 -7.58 1.70 2.26
C ALA A 78 -6.38 1.06 2.96
N GLU A 79 -5.95 1.59 4.10
CA GLU A 79 -4.81 1.03 4.83
C GLU A 79 -4.80 1.42 6.31
N GLY A 80 -4.14 0.62 7.14
CA GLY A 80 -3.94 0.97 8.55
C GLY A 80 -3.33 -0.15 9.39
N TRP A 81 -2.96 0.22 10.61
CA TRP A 81 -2.52 -0.72 11.63
C TRP A 81 -3.69 -1.23 12.46
N TYR A 82 -3.86 -2.56 12.52
CA TYR A 82 -4.96 -3.19 13.24
C TYR A 82 -4.48 -4.24 14.22
N SER A 83 -5.20 -4.36 15.34
CA SER A 83 -5.01 -5.44 16.29
C SER A 83 -5.47 -6.76 15.68
N THR A 84 -4.67 -7.80 15.83
CA THR A 84 -5.00 -9.19 15.48
C THR A 84 -5.38 -10.01 16.72
N VAL A 85 -5.47 -9.35 17.88
CA VAL A 85 -5.90 -9.96 19.15
C VAL A 85 -7.37 -10.32 19.06
N ARG A 86 -7.69 -11.57 19.42
CA ARG A 86 -9.02 -12.14 19.32
C ARG A 86 -9.75 -12.00 20.65
N ALA A 87 -10.65 -11.02 20.77
CA ALA A 87 -11.42 -10.81 22.00
C ALA A 87 -12.34 -12.01 22.31
N ASP A 88 -12.86 -12.68 21.28
CA ASP A 88 -13.71 -13.87 21.36
C ASP A 88 -12.92 -15.20 21.31
N GLY A 89 -11.57 -15.12 21.32
CA GLY A 89 -10.65 -16.25 21.16
C GLY A 89 -10.56 -16.86 19.76
N THR A 90 -11.46 -16.51 18.84
CA THR A 90 -11.64 -17.21 17.56
C THR A 90 -11.35 -16.33 16.36
N SER A 91 -11.73 -15.05 16.43
CA SER A 91 -11.65 -14.10 15.33
C SER A 91 -11.29 -12.69 15.79
N TYR A 92 -10.93 -11.83 14.84
CA TYR A 92 -10.83 -10.39 15.08
C TYR A 92 -11.59 -9.63 14.00
N THR A 93 -12.14 -8.48 14.38
CA THR A 93 -12.87 -7.58 13.49
C THR A 93 -11.93 -6.55 12.91
N LEU A 94 -12.04 -6.32 11.61
CA LEU A 94 -11.26 -5.34 10.86
C LEU A 94 -12.24 -4.41 10.14
N VAL A 95 -12.20 -3.13 10.48
CA VAL A 95 -13.02 -2.09 9.82
C VAL A 95 -12.09 -1.20 9.00
N MET A 96 -12.23 -1.23 7.68
CA MET A 96 -11.39 -0.46 6.77
C MET A 96 -12.20 0.59 6.02
N LYS A 97 -11.65 1.81 5.99
CA LYS A 97 -12.23 2.96 5.30
C LYS A 97 -11.33 3.37 4.15
N PRO A 98 -11.90 3.79 3.00
CA PRO A 98 -11.11 4.28 1.90
C PRO A 98 -10.35 5.55 2.31
N LYS A 99 -9.21 5.79 1.67
CA LYS A 99 -8.44 7.02 1.82
C LYS A 99 -9.31 8.23 1.44
N PRO A 100 -9.00 9.44 1.96
CA PRO A 100 -9.77 10.64 1.67
C PRO A 100 -9.97 10.85 0.16
N GLY A 101 -11.22 11.07 -0.25
CA GLY A 101 -11.59 11.28 -1.65
C GLY A 101 -11.82 9.99 -2.46
N LEU A 102 -11.66 8.81 -1.88
CA LEU A 102 -11.93 7.52 -2.52
C LEU A 102 -13.22 6.88 -1.97
N SER A 103 -13.75 5.93 -2.74
CA SER A 103 -14.87 5.05 -2.35
C SER A 103 -14.70 3.67 -2.97
N PHE A 104 -15.25 2.65 -2.33
CA PHE A 104 -15.30 1.29 -2.88
C PHE A 104 -16.37 1.21 -3.98
N GLN A 105 -16.06 0.51 -5.07
CA GLN A 105 -16.89 0.45 -6.27
C GLN A 105 -17.52 -0.94 -6.44
N VAL A 106 -18.85 -0.99 -6.55
CA VAL A 106 -19.62 -2.23 -6.75
C VAL A 106 -19.13 -2.99 -7.99
N GLY A 107 -18.96 -4.31 -7.86
CA GLY A 107 -18.51 -5.21 -8.92
C GLY A 107 -17.00 -5.16 -9.18
N LYS A 108 -16.25 -4.32 -8.47
CA LYS A 108 -14.81 -4.21 -8.62
C LYS A 108 -14.09 -5.26 -7.77
N THR A 109 -13.03 -5.85 -8.32
CA THR A 109 -12.18 -6.79 -7.59
C THR A 109 -11.11 -6.05 -6.79
N TYR A 110 -10.99 -6.39 -5.52
CA TYR A 110 -10.00 -5.85 -4.59
C TYR A 110 -9.20 -6.99 -3.95
N ARG A 111 -8.05 -6.64 -3.38
CA ARG A 111 -7.21 -7.57 -2.61
C ARG A 111 -7.03 -7.03 -1.19
N LEU A 112 -7.42 -7.79 -0.18
CA LEU A 112 -7.02 -7.55 1.19
C LEU A 112 -5.62 -8.14 1.38
N CYS A 113 -4.62 -7.27 1.53
CA CYS A 113 -3.24 -7.61 1.82
C CYS A 113 -2.97 -7.40 3.31
N ILE A 114 -2.41 -8.41 3.99
CA ILE A 114 -1.99 -8.33 5.39
C ILE A 114 -0.46 -8.40 5.40
N GLY A 115 0.21 -7.38 5.92
CA GLY A 115 1.66 -7.27 5.96
C GLY A 115 2.20 -6.88 7.34
N GLN A 116 3.52 -7.07 7.51
CA GLN A 116 4.20 -6.80 8.80
C GLN A 116 4.50 -5.32 9.03
N GLN A 117 4.59 -4.51 7.96
CA GLN A 117 5.05 -3.12 7.99
C GLN A 117 4.17 -2.22 7.14
N SER A 118 4.25 -0.90 7.32
CA SER A 118 3.54 0.03 6.45
C SER A 118 4.29 0.25 5.12
N PRO A 119 3.59 0.59 4.03
CA PRO A 119 4.19 0.98 2.75
C PRO A 119 5.32 2.00 2.89
N GLU A 120 5.11 3.03 3.72
CA GLU A 120 6.06 4.13 3.90
C GLU A 120 7.37 3.62 4.51
N TYR A 121 7.30 2.65 5.42
CA TYR A 121 8.48 2.06 6.03
C TYR A 121 9.21 1.13 5.05
N VAL A 122 8.48 0.31 4.30
CA VAL A 122 9.08 -0.59 3.30
C VAL A 122 9.80 0.18 2.20
N GLN A 123 9.22 1.31 1.75
CA GLN A 123 9.79 2.18 0.72
C GLN A 123 11.15 2.79 1.06
N LEU A 124 11.57 2.77 2.33
CA LEU A 124 12.89 3.25 2.73
C LEU A 124 14.01 2.34 2.21
N GLU A 125 13.74 1.05 2.08
CA GLU A 125 14.76 0.02 1.79
C GLU A 125 14.41 -0.83 0.56
N SER A 126 13.16 -0.80 0.09
CA SER A 126 12.68 -1.69 -0.97
C SER A 126 11.50 -1.10 -1.75
N ASN A 127 11.42 -1.44 -3.03
CA ASN A 127 10.25 -1.16 -3.87
C ASN A 127 9.23 -2.32 -3.86
N ASN A 128 9.49 -3.38 -3.12
CA ASN A 128 8.68 -4.58 -3.09
C ASN A 128 8.01 -4.73 -1.72
N TYR A 129 6.69 -4.70 -1.70
CA TYR A 129 5.87 -4.96 -0.53
C TYR A 129 5.32 -6.39 -0.61
N GLN A 130 5.67 -7.24 0.34
CA GLN A 130 5.21 -8.63 0.39
C GLN A 130 4.03 -8.77 1.36
N CYS A 131 2.88 -9.23 0.86
CA CYS A 131 1.78 -9.64 1.72
C CYS A 131 2.14 -10.95 2.42
N MET A 132 1.94 -11.02 3.74
CA MET A 132 2.01 -12.27 4.51
C MET A 132 0.81 -13.18 4.27
N ALA A 133 -0.33 -12.56 3.95
CA ALA A 133 -1.58 -13.22 3.61
C ALA A 133 -2.34 -12.30 2.66
N GLU A 134 -3.06 -12.89 1.71
CA GLU A 134 -3.88 -12.17 0.75
C GLU A 134 -5.28 -12.77 0.70
N TYR A 135 -6.29 -11.95 0.45
CA TYR A 135 -7.64 -12.40 0.13
C TYR A 135 -8.22 -11.55 -0.99
N VAL A 136 -8.56 -12.19 -2.11
CA VAL A 136 -9.14 -11.53 -3.28
C VAL A 136 -10.66 -11.61 -3.19
N PHE A 137 -11.34 -10.48 -3.37
CA PHE A 137 -12.80 -10.41 -3.31
C PHE A 137 -13.36 -9.42 -4.33
N VAL A 138 -14.58 -9.69 -4.80
CA VAL A 138 -15.38 -8.70 -5.53
C VAL A 138 -16.17 -7.91 -4.51
N PHE A 139 -16.11 -6.58 -4.59
CA PHE A 139 -16.88 -5.73 -3.69
C PHE A 139 -18.35 -5.71 -4.09
N GLU A 140 -19.20 -6.07 -3.14
CA GLU A 140 -20.65 -6.03 -3.22
C GLU A 140 -21.15 -5.40 -1.90
N GLU A 141 -22.19 -4.58 -1.97
CA GLU A 141 -22.77 -3.99 -0.76
C GLU A 141 -23.47 -5.06 0.09
N LYS A 142 -23.34 -4.92 1.41
CA LYS A 142 -23.87 -5.87 2.40
C LYS A 142 -24.25 -5.17 3.69
#